data_AF-A0AAP5Z0Z0-F1
#
_entry.id   AF-A0AAP5Z0Z0-F1
#
_cell.length_a   1.000
_cell.length_b   1.000
_cell.length_c   1.000
_cell.angle_alpha   90.00
_cell.angle_beta   90.00
_cell.angle_gamma   90.00
#
_symmetry.space_group_name_H-M   'P 1'
#
loop_
_entity.id
_entity.type
_entity.pdbx_description
1 polymer ?
#
loop_
_entity_poly.entity_id
_entity_poly.type
_entity_poly.pdbx_seq_one_letter_code
_entity_poly.pdbx_strand_id
1 'polypeptide(L)'
;DYPLANDRPYAGYLHTEINYLSLTADQAVRYNFTIGATGESSLSEKAQEIVHGITGSTDPQGWDYQIDDEIAFSVGYRAFNKLMRSEGQKTQWEITNVNDINAGNFRSDVSQGVMFRWGTNLANSIGAANISVESPFSASMLAKNTSSWFVFTGFEGRYRFNDITIEGDRSGIPGSSEPYDVTLENWQASAVAGATWYNQNYGASLTFTVKTPDYEES
;
A
#
# COMPACT_ATOMS: atom_id res chain seq x y z
N ASP A 1 26.55 2.25 14.29
CA ASP A 1 25.46 2.97 13.64
C ASP A 1 25.70 4.45 13.51
N TYR A 2 25.22 5.04 12.42
CA TYR A 2 25.08 6.48 12.22
C TYR A 2 23.84 6.72 11.35
N PRO A 3 23.10 7.84 11.55
CA PRO A 3 22.00 8.20 10.66
C PRO A 3 22.53 8.59 9.28
N LEU A 4 21.80 8.21 8.23
CA LEU A 4 22.12 8.59 6.86
C LEU A 4 21.53 9.97 6.56
N ALA A 5 22.38 10.87 6.06
CA ALA A 5 21.92 12.14 5.50
C ALA A 5 21.26 11.89 4.15
N ASN A 6 20.25 12.69 3.82
CA ASN A 6 19.53 12.65 2.54
C ASN A 6 18.86 11.30 2.25
N ASP A 7 18.57 10.51 3.27
CA ASP A 7 17.82 9.27 3.15
C ASP A 7 16.67 9.26 4.15
N ARG A 8 15.61 8.54 3.81
CA ARG A 8 14.45 8.42 4.70
C ARG A 8 14.87 7.73 6.01
N PRO A 9 14.22 8.07 7.14
CA PRO A 9 14.47 7.36 8.37
C PRO A 9 14.06 5.89 8.25
N TYR A 10 14.75 5.06 9.05
CA TYR A 10 14.20 3.76 9.40
C TYR A 10 12.87 3.98 10.12
N ALA A 11 11.85 3.26 9.68
CA ALA A 11 10.50 3.39 10.20
C ALA A 11 9.80 2.05 10.14
N GLY A 12 9.17 1.70 11.24
CA GLY A 12 8.33 0.52 11.35
C GLY A 12 6.90 0.87 11.70
N TYR A 13 5.96 0.02 11.32
CA TYR A 13 4.54 0.19 11.67
C TYR A 13 3.90 -1.18 11.93
N LEU A 14 3.60 -1.45 13.19
CA LEU A 14 2.85 -2.63 13.60
C LEU A 14 1.41 -2.21 13.88
N HIS A 15 0.45 -2.82 13.19
CA HIS A 15 -0.94 -2.41 13.32
C HIS A 15 -1.93 -3.57 13.17
N THR A 16 -3.14 -3.29 13.61
CA THR A 16 -4.33 -4.09 13.31
C THR A 16 -5.24 -3.26 12.41
N GLU A 17 -5.81 -3.92 11.39
CA GLU A 17 -6.76 -3.30 10.46
C GLU A 17 -8.11 -4.02 10.52
N ILE A 18 -9.19 -3.24 10.66
CA ILE A 18 -10.57 -3.73 10.57
C ILE A 18 -11.17 -3.21 9.27
N ASN A 19 -11.78 -4.11 8.51
CA ASN A 19 -12.35 -3.82 7.19
C ASN A 19 -13.85 -4.10 7.13
N TYR A 20 -14.59 -3.16 6.57
CA TYR A 20 -15.97 -3.37 6.10
C TYR A 20 -15.99 -3.29 4.56
N LEU A 21 -16.45 -4.36 3.93
CA LEU A 21 -16.47 -4.51 2.47
C LEU A 21 -17.91 -4.56 1.96
N SER A 22 -18.22 -3.76 0.95
CA SER A 22 -19.46 -3.83 0.18
C SER A 22 -19.13 -4.14 -1.28
N LEU A 23 -19.56 -5.31 -1.76
CA LEU A 23 -19.18 -5.84 -3.07
C LEU A 23 -20.42 -6.09 -3.92
N THR A 24 -20.43 -5.50 -5.11
CA THR A 24 -21.44 -5.72 -6.15
C THR A 24 -20.75 -6.00 -7.48
N ALA A 25 -21.51 -6.36 -8.51
CA ALA A 25 -20.95 -6.55 -9.84
C ALA A 25 -20.31 -5.28 -10.43
N ASP A 26 -20.70 -4.09 -9.98
CA ASP A 26 -20.34 -2.81 -10.61
C ASP A 26 -19.57 -1.86 -9.68
N GLN A 27 -19.52 -2.20 -8.39
CA GLN A 27 -18.84 -1.41 -7.38
C GLN A 27 -18.27 -2.30 -6.29
N ALA A 28 -17.03 -2.02 -5.87
CA ALA A 28 -16.48 -2.50 -4.61
C ALA A 28 -16.09 -1.30 -3.73
N VAL A 29 -16.51 -1.32 -2.48
CA VAL A 29 -16.18 -0.30 -1.49
C VAL A 29 -15.55 -0.96 -0.27
N ARG A 30 -14.46 -0.36 0.23
CA ARG A 30 -13.78 -0.74 1.46
C ARG A 30 -13.73 0.46 2.39
N TYR A 31 -14.28 0.29 3.58
CA TYR A 31 -13.98 1.15 4.72
C TYR A 31 -13.00 0.43 5.62
N ASN A 32 -11.94 1.10 6.04
CA ASN A 32 -10.97 0.53 6.96
C ASN A 32 -10.72 1.45 8.15
N PHE A 33 -10.36 0.83 9.26
CA PHE A 33 -9.82 1.49 10.43
C PHE A 33 -8.55 0.75 10.83
N THR A 34 -7.45 1.49 10.99
CA THR A 34 -6.18 0.98 11.47
C THR A 34 -5.86 1.58 12.83
N ILE A 35 -5.23 0.79 13.69
CA ILE A 35 -4.62 1.25 14.93
C ILE A 35 -3.37 0.43 15.20
N GLY A 36 -2.30 1.10 15.63
CA GLY A 36 -1.00 0.49 15.80
C GLY A 36 0.00 1.44 16.46
N ALA A 37 1.27 1.10 16.31
CA ALA A 37 2.39 1.89 16.80
C ALA A 37 3.53 1.94 15.78
N THR A 38 4.22 3.08 15.74
CA THR A 38 5.49 3.26 15.05
C THR A 38 6.68 3.08 16.00
N GLY A 39 7.90 3.28 15.50
CA GLY A 39 9.14 3.20 16.28
C GLY A 39 9.53 1.80 16.74
N GLU A 40 10.27 1.72 17.85
CA GLU A 40 10.72 0.47 18.49
C GLU A 40 9.55 -0.47 18.81
N SER A 41 8.40 0.08 19.21
CA SER A 41 7.17 -0.65 19.50
C SER A 41 6.62 -1.40 18.29
N SER A 42 7.03 -1.03 17.06
CA SER A 42 6.67 -1.75 15.84
C SER A 42 7.42 -3.10 15.67
N LEU A 43 8.51 -3.31 16.43
CA LEU A 43 9.38 -4.49 16.37
C LEU A 43 10.05 -4.72 15.00
N SER A 44 10.15 -3.68 14.17
CA SER A 44 10.63 -3.81 12.80
C SER A 44 12.13 -4.13 12.70
N GLU A 45 12.96 -3.62 13.62
CA GLU A 45 14.36 -4.02 13.77
C GLU A 45 14.49 -5.53 13.96
N LYS A 46 13.82 -6.06 14.99
CA LYS A 46 13.84 -7.51 15.31
C LYS A 46 13.35 -8.35 14.14
N ALA A 47 12.32 -7.88 13.42
CA ALA A 47 11.85 -8.57 12.23
C ALA A 47 12.92 -8.62 11.13
N GLN A 48 13.64 -7.53 10.91
CA GLN A 48 14.74 -7.47 9.95
C GLN A 48 15.93 -8.34 10.38
N GLU A 49 16.33 -8.29 11.65
CA GLU A 49 17.38 -9.14 12.21
C GLU A 49 17.10 -10.63 12.03
N ILE A 50 15.85 -11.06 12.28
CA ILE A 50 15.43 -12.46 12.06
C ILE A 50 15.62 -12.85 10.59
N VAL A 51 15.17 -12.02 9.66
CA VAL A 51 15.32 -12.30 8.22
C VAL A 51 16.80 -12.36 7.84
N HIS A 52 17.60 -11.37 8.27
CA HIS A 52 19.03 -11.32 7.98
C HIS A 52 19.78 -12.53 8.55
N GLY A 53 19.42 -12.97 9.76
CA GLY A 53 19.98 -14.17 10.39
C GLY A 53 19.62 -15.46 9.63
N ILE A 54 18.40 -15.56 9.08
CA ILE A 54 17.98 -16.70 8.26
C ILE A 54 18.70 -16.71 6.91
N THR A 55 18.87 -15.55 6.27
CA THR A 55 19.48 -15.45 4.94
C THR A 55 21.01 -15.39 4.96
N GLY A 56 21.61 -15.18 6.14
CA GLY A 56 23.05 -14.93 6.29
C GLY A 56 23.48 -13.55 5.77
N SER A 57 22.56 -12.59 5.76
CA SER A 57 22.86 -11.20 5.40
C SER A 57 23.62 -10.50 6.54
N THR A 58 24.32 -9.40 6.23
CA THR A 58 24.96 -8.54 7.24
C THR A 58 23.93 -7.97 8.20
N ASP A 59 24.27 -7.83 9.48
CA ASP A 59 23.37 -7.27 10.49
C ASP A 59 22.82 -5.89 10.07
N PRO A 60 21.52 -5.64 10.25
CA PRO A 60 20.95 -4.33 9.96
C PRO A 60 21.52 -3.28 10.92
N GLN A 61 21.74 -2.08 10.41
CA GLN A 61 22.34 -0.96 11.14
C GLN A 61 21.45 0.28 10.90
N GLY A 62 21.38 1.20 11.86
CA GLY A 62 20.65 2.46 11.76
C GLY A 62 19.31 2.49 12.51
N TRP A 63 18.87 1.37 13.08
CA TRP A 63 17.63 1.27 13.85
C TRP A 63 17.66 2.08 15.16
N ASP A 64 18.84 2.32 15.73
CA ASP A 64 19.05 3.25 16.86
C ASP A 64 18.59 4.70 16.53
N TYR A 65 18.42 5.04 15.25
CA TYR A 65 18.04 6.38 14.77
C TYR A 65 16.73 6.37 13.97
N GLN A 66 15.88 5.36 14.17
CA GLN A 66 14.54 5.28 13.59
C GLN A 66 13.63 6.41 14.11
N ILE A 67 12.44 6.53 13.52
CA ILE A 67 11.39 7.41 14.06
C ILE A 67 10.94 6.95 15.46
N ASP A 68 10.52 7.90 16.29
CA ASP A 68 10.10 7.65 17.66
C ASP A 68 8.78 6.83 17.73
N ASP A 69 8.55 6.25 18.91
CA ASP A 69 7.31 5.54 19.23
C ASP A 69 6.11 6.51 19.26
N GLU A 70 5.14 6.29 18.36
CA GLU A 70 3.86 6.99 18.38
C GLU A 70 2.70 6.01 18.20
N ILE A 71 1.58 6.24 18.89
CA ILE A 71 0.33 5.54 18.60
C ILE A 71 -0.20 6.08 17.28
N ALA A 72 -0.32 5.22 16.27
CA ALA A 72 -0.72 5.61 14.94
C ALA A 72 -2.04 4.95 14.54
N PHE A 73 -2.96 5.73 13.99
CA PHE A 73 -4.27 5.29 13.54
C PHE A 73 -4.66 5.95 12.22
N SER A 74 -5.57 5.31 11.48
CA SER A 74 -6.20 5.91 10.32
C SER A 74 -7.61 5.38 10.10
N VAL A 75 -8.42 6.17 9.41
CA VAL A 75 -9.68 5.75 8.80
C VAL A 75 -9.57 5.94 7.30
N GLY A 76 -9.96 4.92 6.56
CA GLY A 76 -9.85 4.92 5.11
C GLY A 76 -11.16 4.55 4.41
N TYR A 77 -11.34 5.13 3.23
CA TYR A 77 -12.40 4.83 2.28
C TYR A 77 -11.78 4.61 0.90
N ARG A 78 -12.00 3.43 0.33
CA ARG A 78 -11.59 3.10 -1.04
C ARG A 78 -12.78 2.61 -1.85
N ALA A 79 -12.95 3.14 -3.04
CA ALA A 79 -14.03 2.75 -3.94
C ALA A 79 -13.54 2.48 -5.36
N PHE A 80 -13.91 1.30 -5.86
CA PHE A 80 -13.75 0.86 -7.23
C PHE A 80 -15.11 0.96 -7.92
N ASN A 81 -15.24 1.90 -8.85
CA ASN A 81 -16.48 2.14 -9.58
C ASN A 81 -16.29 1.74 -11.04
N LYS A 82 -17.00 0.70 -11.50
CA LYS A 82 -16.98 0.29 -12.91
C LYS A 82 -17.47 1.45 -13.77
N LEU A 83 -16.62 1.92 -14.69
CA LEU A 83 -17.01 2.89 -15.71
C LEU A 83 -17.60 2.15 -16.92
N MET A 84 -16.89 1.13 -17.40
CA MET A 84 -17.26 0.37 -18.59
C MET A 84 -16.83 -1.09 -18.42
N ARG A 85 -17.66 -2.02 -18.89
CA ARG A 85 -17.30 -3.44 -19.02
C ARG A 85 -17.91 -3.97 -20.30
N SER A 86 -17.13 -4.72 -21.09
CA SER A 86 -17.64 -5.34 -22.31
C SER A 86 -18.58 -6.52 -22.03
N GLU A 87 -19.57 -6.70 -22.88
CA GLU A 87 -20.44 -7.88 -22.91
C GLU A 87 -19.76 -9.01 -23.71
N GLY A 88 -18.94 -9.82 -23.04
CA GLY A 88 -18.27 -10.97 -23.66
C GLY A 88 -18.53 -12.26 -22.87
N GLN A 89 -18.89 -13.34 -23.57
CA GLN A 89 -19.20 -14.62 -22.92
C GLN A 89 -17.96 -15.42 -22.49
N LYS A 90 -16.82 -15.24 -23.17
CA LYS A 90 -15.55 -15.93 -22.85
C LYS A 90 -14.60 -15.05 -22.07
N THR A 91 -14.39 -13.83 -22.53
CA THR A 91 -13.53 -12.82 -21.89
C THR A 91 -14.21 -11.47 -21.93
N GLN A 92 -13.89 -10.63 -20.95
CA GLN A 92 -14.35 -9.27 -20.82
C GLN A 92 -13.16 -8.35 -20.62
N TRP A 93 -13.29 -7.10 -21.03
CA TRP A 93 -12.46 -6.02 -20.52
C TRP A 93 -13.30 -5.08 -19.64
N GLU A 94 -12.64 -4.40 -18.72
CA GLU A 94 -13.25 -3.45 -17.79
C GLU A 94 -12.34 -2.26 -17.55
N ILE A 95 -12.95 -1.08 -17.44
CA ILE A 95 -12.32 0.14 -16.94
C ILE A 95 -13.03 0.54 -15.64
N THR A 96 -12.24 0.80 -14.60
CA THR A 96 -12.70 1.12 -13.25
C THR A 96 -12.07 2.42 -12.79
N ASN A 97 -12.86 3.35 -12.26
CA ASN A 97 -12.36 4.50 -11.50
C ASN A 97 -12.08 4.05 -10.07
N VAL A 98 -10.89 4.36 -9.56
CA VAL A 98 -10.43 4.02 -8.22
C VAL A 98 -10.26 5.31 -7.44
N ASN A 99 -10.89 5.42 -6.28
CA ASN A 99 -10.77 6.59 -5.42
C ASN A 99 -10.41 6.08 -4.04
N ASP A 100 -9.50 6.78 -3.37
CA ASP A 100 -9.01 6.39 -2.06
C ASP A 100 -8.78 7.64 -1.23
N ILE A 101 -9.31 7.64 -0.01
CA ILE A 101 -9.18 8.70 0.97
C ILE A 101 -8.76 8.02 2.25
N ASN A 102 -7.66 8.47 2.85
CA ASN A 102 -7.20 8.04 4.16
C ASN A 102 -6.98 9.27 5.04
N ALA A 103 -7.38 9.20 6.30
CA ALA A 103 -7.20 10.27 7.26
C ALA A 103 -6.75 9.69 8.60
N GLY A 104 -5.69 10.25 9.16
CA GLY A 104 -5.08 9.78 10.40
C GLY A 104 -3.68 10.35 10.61
N ASN A 105 -3.08 10.06 11.76
CA ASN A 105 -1.70 10.49 12.02
C ASN A 105 -0.66 9.56 11.39
N PHE A 106 -1.00 8.30 11.07
CA PHE A 106 -0.07 7.44 10.31
C PHE A 106 0.22 8.04 8.93
N ARG A 107 -0.84 8.18 8.13
CA ARG A 107 -0.84 8.86 6.83
C ARG A 107 -2.21 9.47 6.58
N SER A 108 -2.25 10.66 6.00
CA SER A 108 -3.47 11.21 5.41
C SER A 108 -3.21 11.52 3.95
N ASP A 109 -4.09 11.06 3.07
CA ASP A 109 -3.96 11.28 1.64
C ASP A 109 -5.30 11.12 0.91
N VAL A 110 -5.32 11.67 -0.29
CA VAL A 110 -6.38 11.44 -1.27
C VAL A 110 -5.75 11.03 -2.58
N SER A 111 -6.34 10.05 -3.25
CA SER A 111 -5.89 9.62 -4.57
C SER A 111 -7.04 9.26 -5.49
N GLN A 112 -6.76 9.42 -6.77
CA GLN A 112 -7.63 9.03 -7.86
C GLN A 112 -6.82 8.29 -8.92
N GLY A 113 -7.35 7.15 -9.35
CA GLY A 113 -6.74 6.32 -10.34
C GLY A 113 -7.73 5.67 -11.29
N VAL A 114 -7.19 5.09 -12.36
CA VAL A 114 -7.94 4.32 -13.34
C VAL A 114 -7.28 2.96 -13.47
N MET A 115 -8.10 1.92 -13.47
CA MET A 115 -7.66 0.55 -13.68
C MET A 115 -8.33 -0.04 -14.92
N PHE A 116 -7.53 -0.65 -15.78
CA PHE A 116 -7.98 -1.51 -16.86
C PHE A 116 -7.73 -2.96 -16.50
N ARG A 117 -8.70 -3.83 -16.79
CA ARG A 117 -8.59 -5.28 -16.60
C ARG A 117 -9.10 -6.02 -17.83
N TRP A 118 -8.46 -7.13 -18.18
CA TRP A 118 -8.94 -8.05 -19.22
C TRP A 118 -8.82 -9.49 -18.74
N GLY A 119 -9.91 -10.27 -18.87
CA GLY A 119 -9.96 -11.61 -18.31
C GLY A 119 -11.36 -12.19 -18.33
N THR A 120 -11.66 -13.07 -17.37
CA THR A 120 -12.96 -13.75 -17.27
C THR A 120 -13.68 -13.35 -16.00
N ASN A 121 -15.02 -13.31 -16.01
CA ASN A 121 -15.84 -13.06 -14.83
C ASN A 121 -15.43 -11.79 -14.03
N LEU A 122 -15.10 -10.69 -14.70
CA LEU A 122 -14.50 -9.50 -14.04
C LEU A 122 -15.41 -8.84 -12.98
N ALA A 123 -16.71 -9.07 -13.08
CA ALA A 123 -17.71 -8.68 -12.07
C ALA A 123 -17.46 -9.31 -10.69
N ASN A 124 -16.80 -10.48 -10.65
CA ASN A 124 -16.56 -11.26 -9.45
C ASN A 124 -15.24 -10.91 -8.75
N SER A 125 -14.51 -9.91 -9.23
CA SER A 125 -13.19 -9.55 -8.72
C SER A 125 -12.94 -8.03 -8.71
N ILE A 126 -13.99 -7.22 -8.83
CA ILE A 126 -13.86 -5.77 -8.73
C ILE A 126 -13.26 -5.40 -7.36
N GLY A 127 -12.20 -4.59 -7.37
CA GLY A 127 -11.42 -4.24 -6.18
C GLY A 127 -10.36 -5.25 -5.72
N ALA A 128 -10.24 -6.42 -6.39
CA ALA A 128 -9.21 -7.40 -6.00
C ALA A 128 -7.79 -6.99 -6.42
N ALA A 129 -7.64 -6.24 -7.51
CA ALA A 129 -6.38 -5.62 -7.88
C ALA A 129 -6.37 -4.15 -7.44
N ASN A 130 -5.29 -3.74 -6.77
CA ASN A 130 -5.10 -2.38 -6.26
C ASN A 130 -3.97 -1.68 -7.03
N ILE A 131 -4.05 -0.36 -7.13
CA ILE A 131 -2.93 0.49 -7.52
C ILE A 131 -2.17 0.80 -6.22
N SER A 132 -1.25 -0.08 -5.83
CA SER A 132 -0.54 0.05 -4.56
C SER A 132 0.76 -0.74 -4.59
N VAL A 133 1.81 -0.17 -4.00
CA VAL A 133 3.10 -0.86 -3.81
C VAL A 133 3.08 -1.79 -2.59
N GLU A 134 2.26 -1.46 -1.59
CA GLU A 134 2.22 -2.16 -0.30
C GLU A 134 1.23 -3.32 -0.30
N SER A 135 0.07 -3.14 -0.94
CA SER A 135 -0.98 -4.15 -1.01
C SER A 135 -1.59 -4.21 -2.43
N PRO A 136 -0.84 -4.70 -3.43
CA PRO A 136 -1.29 -4.71 -4.83
C PRO A 136 -2.48 -5.64 -5.09
N PHE A 137 -2.79 -6.56 -4.16
CA PHE A 137 -3.86 -7.54 -4.33
C PHE A 137 -4.63 -7.81 -3.03
N SER A 138 -5.95 -7.97 -3.14
CA SER A 138 -6.85 -8.26 -2.02
C SER A 138 -7.73 -9.47 -2.31
N ALA A 139 -7.31 -10.64 -1.83
CA ALA A 139 -8.03 -11.90 -2.05
C ALA A 139 -9.45 -11.90 -1.44
N SER A 140 -9.68 -11.12 -0.38
CA SER A 140 -11.00 -10.94 0.26
C SER A 140 -12.06 -10.30 -0.66
N MET A 141 -11.63 -9.65 -1.75
CA MET A 141 -12.49 -9.01 -2.74
C MET A 141 -12.94 -9.98 -3.85
N LEU A 142 -12.47 -11.22 -3.85
CA LEU A 142 -12.87 -12.23 -4.82
C LEU A 142 -14.21 -12.86 -4.44
N ALA A 143 -15.13 -12.97 -5.40
CA ALA A 143 -16.34 -13.75 -5.22
C ALA A 143 -16.01 -15.24 -5.12
N LYS A 144 -16.63 -15.91 -4.15
CA LYS A 144 -16.43 -17.34 -3.85
C LYS A 144 -16.89 -18.24 -5.01
N ASN A 145 -16.32 -19.44 -5.08
CA ASN A 145 -16.71 -20.53 -5.98
C ASN A 145 -16.54 -20.26 -7.49
N THR A 146 -15.72 -19.29 -7.86
CA THR A 146 -15.43 -18.97 -9.26
C THR A 146 -14.03 -19.42 -9.65
N SER A 147 -13.82 -19.73 -10.93
CA SER A 147 -12.48 -19.78 -11.51
C SER A 147 -12.36 -18.68 -12.54
N SER A 148 -11.30 -17.91 -12.43
CA SER A 148 -11.08 -16.76 -13.29
C SER A 148 -9.59 -16.44 -13.36
N TRP A 149 -9.26 -15.73 -14.41
CA TRP A 149 -8.00 -15.04 -14.55
C TRP A 149 -8.26 -13.65 -15.09
N PHE A 150 -7.35 -12.74 -14.81
CA PHE A 150 -7.32 -11.45 -15.47
C PHE A 150 -5.90 -10.88 -15.45
N VAL A 151 -5.56 -10.17 -16.51
CA VAL A 151 -4.43 -9.24 -16.52
C VAL A 151 -4.95 -7.83 -16.27
N PHE A 152 -4.13 -6.98 -15.69
CA PHE A 152 -4.53 -5.63 -15.35
C PHE A 152 -3.38 -4.65 -15.45
N THR A 153 -3.75 -3.40 -15.64
CA THR A 153 -2.85 -2.26 -15.44
C THR A 153 -3.65 -1.11 -14.85
N GLY A 154 -3.00 -0.27 -14.06
CA GLY A 154 -3.63 0.93 -13.52
C GLY A 154 -2.60 1.98 -13.19
N PHE A 155 -3.05 3.21 -13.11
CA PHE A 155 -2.25 4.34 -12.66
C PHE A 155 -3.08 5.22 -11.73
N GLU A 156 -2.45 5.82 -10.73
CA GLU A 156 -3.09 6.80 -9.85
C GLU A 156 -2.19 8.02 -9.64
N GLY A 157 -2.83 9.15 -9.37
CA GLY A 157 -2.22 10.30 -8.73
C GLY A 157 -2.72 10.42 -7.29
N ARG A 158 -1.82 10.77 -6.38
CA ARG A 158 -2.05 10.89 -4.94
C ARG A 158 -1.51 12.24 -4.45
N TYR A 159 -2.28 12.87 -3.57
CA TYR A 159 -1.81 13.98 -2.75
C TYR A 159 -1.69 13.49 -1.30
N ARG A 160 -0.47 13.45 -0.77
CA ARG A 160 -0.20 13.05 0.62
C ARG A 160 -0.02 14.28 1.50
N PHE A 161 -0.84 14.37 2.54
CA PHE A 161 -0.82 15.48 3.50
C PHE A 161 0.18 15.25 4.62
N ASN A 162 0.37 13.99 5.04
CA ASN A 162 1.37 13.61 6.03
C ASN A 162 1.80 12.15 5.84
N ASP A 163 3.00 11.84 6.30
CA ASP A 163 3.55 10.49 6.39
C ASP A 163 4.49 10.36 7.58
N ILE A 164 4.03 9.73 8.68
CA ILE A 164 4.86 9.56 9.88
C ILE A 164 6.12 8.74 9.60
N THR A 165 6.14 7.92 8.54
CA THR A 165 7.32 7.13 8.16
C THR A 165 8.43 7.94 7.49
N ILE A 166 8.16 9.23 7.23
CA ILE A 166 9.07 10.20 6.62
C ILE A 166 9.29 11.37 7.59
N GLU A 167 8.21 11.91 8.14
CA GLU A 167 8.19 13.14 8.94
C GLU A 167 8.22 12.90 10.47
N GLY A 168 8.23 11.63 10.92
CA GLY A 168 8.21 11.31 12.35
C GLY A 168 9.46 11.82 13.08
N ASP A 169 9.26 12.24 14.34
CA ASP A 169 10.35 12.71 15.21
C ASP A 169 11.43 11.64 15.42
N ARG A 170 12.68 12.07 15.63
CA ARG A 170 13.85 11.17 15.76
C ARG A 170 14.72 11.58 16.96
N SER A 171 14.17 11.47 18.16
CA SER A 171 14.85 11.89 19.39
C SER A 171 16.17 11.15 19.67
N GLY A 172 16.38 9.98 19.07
CA GLY A 172 17.62 9.19 19.16
C GLY A 172 18.84 9.82 18.47
N ILE A 173 18.67 10.80 17.58
CA ILE A 173 19.81 11.47 16.92
C ILE A 173 20.50 12.42 17.90
N PRO A 174 21.82 12.26 18.15
CA PRO A 174 22.56 13.19 18.99
C PRO A 174 22.75 14.53 18.27
N GLY A 175 22.17 15.60 18.82
CA GLY A 175 22.32 16.96 18.30
C GLY A 175 21.12 17.41 17.46
N SER A 176 21.37 18.04 16.32
CA SER A 176 20.32 18.51 15.41
C SER A 176 19.98 17.41 14.40
N SER A 177 18.68 17.15 14.20
CA SER A 177 18.17 16.24 13.16
C SER A 177 18.22 16.84 11.75
N GLU A 178 18.28 18.18 11.65
CA GLU A 178 18.23 18.94 10.38
C GLU A 178 19.11 18.38 9.25
N PRO A 179 20.36 17.91 9.49
CA PRO A 179 21.19 17.33 8.42
C PRO A 179 20.70 15.99 7.87
N TYR A 180 19.71 15.38 8.51
CA TYR A 180 19.16 14.06 8.23
C TYR A 180 17.66 14.10 7.93
N ASP A 181 17.08 15.30 7.89
CA ASP A 181 15.66 15.48 7.61
C ASP A 181 15.42 15.47 6.11
N VAL A 182 14.35 14.79 5.71
CA VAL A 182 13.87 14.71 4.33
C VAL A 182 12.51 15.38 4.24
N THR A 183 12.19 15.95 3.09
CA THR A 183 10.90 16.63 2.89
C THR A 183 9.93 15.70 2.20
N LEU A 184 8.73 15.52 2.76
CA LEU A 184 7.66 14.75 2.13
C LEU A 184 7.33 15.34 0.75
N GLU A 185 7.36 14.49 -0.29
CA GLU A 185 6.81 14.84 -1.60
C GLU A 185 5.30 14.61 -1.56
N ASN A 186 4.54 15.70 -1.59
CA ASN A 186 3.08 15.64 -1.49
C ASN A 186 2.45 15.04 -2.76
N TRP A 187 2.98 15.33 -3.94
CA TRP A 187 2.44 14.83 -5.21
C TRP A 187 3.12 13.54 -5.63
N GLN A 188 2.37 12.45 -5.53
CA GLN A 188 2.88 11.12 -5.82
C GLN A 188 2.09 10.49 -6.97
N ALA A 189 2.76 9.71 -7.80
CA ALA A 189 2.12 8.91 -8.84
C ALA A 189 2.59 7.46 -8.75
N SER A 190 1.68 6.54 -9.03
CA SER A 190 1.97 5.11 -9.06
C SER A 190 1.34 4.45 -10.27
N ALA A 191 2.01 3.42 -10.79
CA ALA A 191 1.50 2.57 -11.86
C ALA A 191 1.71 1.10 -11.50
N VAL A 192 0.76 0.26 -11.91
CA VAL A 192 0.81 -1.18 -11.72
C VAL A 192 0.51 -1.91 -13.01
N ALA A 193 1.11 -3.08 -13.17
CA ALA A 193 0.75 -4.05 -14.20
C ALA A 193 0.89 -5.45 -13.63
N GLY A 194 -0.07 -6.33 -13.89
CA GLY A 194 -0.06 -7.64 -13.26
C GLY A 194 -0.98 -8.66 -13.91
N ALA A 195 -0.89 -9.87 -13.39
CA ALA A 195 -1.72 -11.00 -13.78
C ALA A 195 -2.16 -11.76 -12.53
N THR A 196 -3.43 -12.16 -12.51
CA THR A 196 -4.02 -12.94 -11.44
C THR A 196 -4.73 -14.14 -12.04
N TRP A 197 -4.56 -15.30 -11.42
CA TRP A 197 -5.32 -16.51 -11.69
C TRP A 197 -5.83 -17.08 -10.37
N TYR A 198 -7.06 -17.57 -10.35
CA TYR A 198 -7.62 -18.23 -9.18
C TYR A 198 -8.72 -19.24 -9.54
N ASN A 199 -8.93 -20.15 -8.61
CA ASN A 199 -10.02 -21.11 -8.60
C ASN A 199 -10.67 -21.16 -7.20
N GLN A 200 -11.47 -22.19 -6.94
CA GLN A 200 -12.22 -22.30 -5.69
C GLN A 200 -11.34 -22.51 -4.45
N ASN A 201 -10.09 -22.96 -4.61
CA ASN A 201 -9.20 -23.39 -3.54
C ASN A 201 -7.89 -22.59 -3.49
N TYR A 202 -7.38 -22.17 -4.65
CA TYR A 202 -6.06 -21.58 -4.81
C TYR A 202 -6.11 -20.37 -5.72
N GLY A 203 -5.21 -19.43 -5.48
CA GLY A 203 -4.98 -18.31 -6.38
C GLY A 203 -3.52 -17.89 -6.34
N ALA A 204 -3.09 -17.27 -7.43
CA ALA A 204 -1.77 -16.66 -7.58
C ALA A 204 -1.96 -15.29 -8.24
N SER A 205 -1.24 -14.30 -7.74
CA SER A 205 -1.18 -12.97 -8.33
C SER A 205 0.27 -12.53 -8.40
N LEU A 206 0.66 -11.96 -9.53
CA LEU A 206 1.94 -11.31 -9.75
C LEU A 206 1.68 -9.88 -10.20
N THR A 207 2.25 -8.91 -9.48
CA THR A 207 2.09 -7.49 -9.79
C THR A 207 3.45 -6.81 -9.82
N PHE A 208 3.69 -6.05 -10.87
CA PHE A 208 4.79 -5.11 -10.98
C PHE A 208 4.26 -3.72 -10.64
N THR A 209 4.99 -3.00 -9.79
CA THR A 209 4.64 -1.68 -9.29
C THR A 209 5.78 -0.70 -9.57
N VAL A 210 5.44 0.52 -9.93
CA VAL A 210 6.36 1.64 -10.11
C VAL A 210 5.71 2.86 -9.43
N LYS A 211 6.52 3.69 -8.78
CA LYS A 211 6.07 4.92 -8.14
C LYS A 211 7.11 6.03 -8.25
N THR A 212 6.65 7.26 -8.14
CA THR A 212 7.53 8.43 -7.91
C THR A 212 8.13 8.36 -6.50
N PRO A 213 9.19 9.14 -6.22
CA PRO A 213 9.71 9.30 -4.86
C PRO A 213 8.62 9.72 -3.86
N ASP A 214 8.79 9.32 -2.60
CA ASP A 214 7.92 9.79 -1.50
C ASP A 214 8.47 11.04 -0.80
N TYR A 215 9.73 11.37 -1.03
CA TYR A 215 10.42 12.48 -0.39
C TYR A 215 11.47 13.09 -1.32
N GLU A 216 11.81 14.34 -1.06
CA GLU A 216 12.95 15.05 -1.62
C GLU A 216 14.12 15.03 -0.62
N GLU A 217 15.33 14.85 -1.15
CA GLU A 217 16.58 14.99 -0.40
C GLU A 217 16.87 16.47 -0.13
N SER A 218 17.39 16.78 1.06
CA SER A 218 17.77 18.14 1.47
C SER A 218 19.19 18.55 1.05
#